data_AF-A0A8S3AFZ0-F1
#
_entry.id   AF-A0A8S3AFZ0-F1
#
_cell.length_a   1.000
_cell.length_b   1.000
_cell.length_c   1.000
_cell.angle_alpha   90.00
_cell.angle_beta   90.00
_cell.angle_gamma   90.00
#
_symmetry.space_group_name_H-M   'P 1'
#
loop_
_entity.id
_entity.type
_entity.pdbx_description
1 polymer ?
#
loop_
_entity_poly.entity_id
_entity_poly.type
_entity_poly.pdbx_seq_one_letter_code
_entity_poly.pdbx_strand_id
1 'polypeptide(L)' 'MTSDSKPQGEWYTTDCGRTQFVLPVRYQNIVHIGDGTFGTVIRVTDTETGKYVAIKKIFHPFQSEMHAKRTYQRLKQL' A
#
# COMPACT_ATOMS: atom_id res chain seq x y z
N MET A 1 -12.83 -11.53 -29.89
CA MET A 1 -11.41 -11.23 -30.14
C MET A 1 -11.23 -9.73 -30.10
N THR A 2 -11.00 -9.18 -28.91
CA THR A 2 -10.55 -7.80 -28.75
C THR A 2 -9.36 -7.86 -27.81
N SER A 3 -8.22 -7.57 -28.40
CA SER A 3 -6.88 -7.52 -27.83
C SER A 3 -6.87 -6.87 -26.45
N ASP A 4 -6.59 -7.69 -25.44
CA ASP A 4 -6.27 -7.25 -24.09
C ASP A 4 -4.89 -6.58 -24.15
N SER A 5 -4.88 -5.27 -24.39
CA SER A 5 -3.67 -4.47 -24.34
C SER A 5 -3.18 -4.48 -22.90
N LYS A 6 -2.17 -5.32 -22.61
CA LYS A 6 -1.38 -5.28 -21.37
C LYS A 6 -1.17 -3.80 -20.97
N PRO A 7 -1.65 -3.36 -19.79
CA PRO A 7 -1.32 -2.01 -19.37
C PRO A 7 0.20 -1.94 -19.20
N GLN A 8 0.81 -1.06 -19.98
CA GLN A 8 2.19 -0.64 -19.79
C GLN A 8 2.30 -0.02 -18.40
N GLY A 9 2.90 -0.77 -17.47
CA GLY A 9 3.17 -0.33 -16.11
C GLY A 9 2.97 -1.49 -15.14
N GLU A 10 4.03 -1.91 -14.46
CA GLU A 10 4.00 -2.94 -13.41
C GLU A 10 3.10 -2.57 -12.20
N TRP A 11 2.44 -1.40 -12.23
CA TRP A 11 1.73 -0.77 -11.13
C TRP A 11 0.31 -0.36 -11.55
N TYR A 12 -0.63 -0.40 -10.61
CA TYR A 12 -1.99 0.11 -10.77
C TYR A 12 -2.39 0.96 -9.56
N THR A 13 -3.41 1.78 -9.76
CA THR A 13 -3.94 2.68 -8.73
C THR A 13 -5.32 2.23 -8.31
N THR A 14 -5.62 2.32 -7.02
CA THR A 14 -6.89 1.90 -6.43
C THR A 14 -7.22 2.76 -5.22
N ASP A 15 -8.50 3.06 -5.03
CA ASP A 15 -8.97 3.85 -3.89
C ASP A 15 -9.44 2.92 -2.78
N CYS A 16 -8.93 3.14 -1.56
CA CYS A 16 -9.28 2.36 -0.38
C CYS A 16 -9.58 3.29 0.79
N GLY A 17 -10.86 3.40 1.12
CA GLY A 17 -11.34 4.34 2.14
C GLY A 17 -11.12 5.79 1.69
N ARG A 18 -10.34 6.55 2.46
CA ARG A 18 -9.97 7.95 2.15
C ARG A 18 -8.63 8.10 1.45
N THR A 19 -8.00 6.99 1.09
CA THR A 19 -6.61 6.97 0.63
C THR A 19 -6.48 6.21 -0.67
N GLN A 20 -5.79 6.79 -1.63
CA GLN A 20 -5.40 6.11 -2.86
C GLN A 20 -4.12 5.28 -2.66
N PHE A 21 -4.07 4.07 -3.18
CA PHE A 21 -2.91 3.19 -3.18
C PHE A 21 -2.38 3.02 -4.60
N VAL A 22 -1.06 3.04 -4.76
CA VAL A 22 -0.36 2.67 -6.00
C VAL A 22 0.42 1.41 -5.68
N LEU A 23 0.05 0.30 -6.30
CA LEU A 23 0.57 -1.04 -5.96
C LEU A 23 1.03 -1.77 -7.20
N PRO A 24 2.03 -2.65 -7.12
CA PRO A 24 2.35 -3.55 -8.20
C PRO A 24 1.19 -4.49 -8.52
N VAL A 25 1.04 -4.86 -9.80
CA VAL A 25 -0.04 -5.74 -10.29
C VAL A 25 -0.05 -7.12 -9.60
N ARG A 26 1.06 -7.55 -8.99
CA ARG A 26 1.16 -8.78 -8.20
C ARG A 26 0.31 -8.76 -6.92
N TYR A 27 0.01 -7.58 -6.38
CA TYR A 27 -0.84 -7.49 -5.20
C TYR A 27 -2.28 -7.35 -5.65
N GLN A 28 -3.12 -8.32 -5.32
CA GLN A 28 -4.52 -8.38 -5.74
C GLN A 28 -5.44 -8.57 -4.53
N ASN A 29 -6.75 -8.59 -4.77
CA ASN A 29 -7.78 -8.83 -3.74
C ASN A 29 -7.63 -7.90 -2.52
N ILE A 30 -7.59 -6.59 -2.81
CA ILE A 30 -7.39 -5.57 -1.79
C ILE A 30 -8.61 -5.51 -0.87
N VAL A 31 -8.37 -5.56 0.43
CA VAL A 31 -9.38 -5.38 1.46
C VAL A 31 -8.87 -4.36 2.47
N HIS A 32 -9.66 -3.32 2.72
CA HIS A 32 -9.38 -2.34 3.78
C HIS A 32 -9.46 -3.02 5.15
N ILE A 33 -8.41 -2.87 5.97
CA ILE A 33 -8.36 -3.42 7.33
C ILE A 33 -8.69 -2.33 8.35
N GLY A 34 -8.14 -1.14 8.17
CA GLY A 34 -8.38 -0.04 9.10
C GLY A 34 -7.58 1.22 8.81
N ASP A 35 -8.09 2.32 9.35
CA ASP A 35 -7.46 3.62 9.31
C ASP A 35 -6.89 3.98 10.69
N GLY A 36 -5.73 4.62 10.71
CA GLY A 36 -5.15 5.21 11.90
C GLY A 36 -4.63 6.61 11.62
N THR A 37 -4.26 7.32 12.69
CA THR A 37 -3.72 8.69 12.62
C THR A 37 -2.44 8.80 11.79
N PHE A 38 -1.68 7.71 11.67
CA PHE A 38 -0.41 7.66 10.94
C PHE A 38 -0.49 6.89 9.62
N GLY A 39 -1.68 6.49 9.17
CA GLY A 39 -1.82 5.75 7.91
C GLY A 39 -3.00 4.80 7.83
N THR A 40 -3.29 4.35 6.61
CA THR A 40 -4.26 3.28 6.30
C THR A 40 -3.55 1.95 6.11
N VAL A 41 -4.17 0.87 6.59
CA VAL A 41 -3.71 -0.51 6.41
C VAL A 41 -4.69 -1.28 5.52
N ILE A 42 -4.16 -1.96 4.51
CA ILE A 42 -4.90 -2.87 3.64
C ILE A 42 -4.32 -4.28 3.71
N ARG A 43 -5.16 -5.28 3.48
CA ARG A 43 -4.78 -6.67 3.22
C ARG A 43 -4.79 -6.86 1.71
N VAL A 44 -3.77 -7.52 1.18
CA VAL A 44 -3.73 -7.96 -0.22
C VAL A 44 -3.29 -9.41 -0.29
N THR A 45 -3.64 -10.08 -1.39
CA THR A 45 -3.06 -11.36 -1.77
C THR A 45 -1.86 -11.08 -2.66
N ASP A 46 -0.70 -11.59 -2.28
CA ASP A 46 0.47 -11.64 -3.15
C ASP A 46 0.34 -12.82 -4.12
N THR A 47 0.25 -12.55 -5.42
CA THR A 47 0.09 -13.59 -6.44
C THR A 47 1.33 -14.45 -6.64
N GLU A 48 2.52 -13.96 -6.27
CA GLU A 48 3.77 -14.74 -6.42
C GLU A 48 3.90 -15.79 -5.31
N THR A 49 3.54 -15.43 -4.08
CA THR A 49 3.67 -16.31 -2.91
C THR A 49 2.37 -16.98 -2.50
N GLY A 50 1.22 -16.51 -3.01
CA GLY A 50 -0.12 -16.96 -2.62
C GLY A 50 -0.54 -16.54 -1.20
N LYS A 51 0.28 -15.73 -0.51
CA LYS A 51 0.06 -15.37 0.90
C LYS A 51 -0.68 -14.04 1.03
N TYR A 52 -1.37 -13.90 2.17
CA TYR A 52 -1.89 -12.60 2.57
C TYR A 52 -0.77 -11.74 3.15
N VAL A 53 -0.67 -10.50 2.68
CA VAL A 53 0.26 -9.50 3.20
C VAL A 53 -0.48 -8.24 3.60
N ALA A 54 -0.01 -7.58 4.65
CA ALA A 54 -0.53 -6.31 5.11
C ALA A 54 0.35 -5.18 4.56
N ILE A 55 -0.27 -4.18 3.93
CA ILE A 55 0.41 -2.99 3.42
C ILE A 55 -0.11 -1.78 4.19
N LYS A 56 0.81 -1.04 4.82
CA LYS A 56 0.49 0.19 5.54
C LYS A 56 1.02 1.41 4.79
N LYS A 57 0.12 2.29 4.34
CA LYS A 57 0.49 3.58 3.75
C LYS A 57 0.64 4.62 4.86
N ILE A 58 1.87 5.07 5.12
CA ILE A 58 2.18 6.06 6.16
C ILE A 58 1.82 7.46 5.69
N PHE A 59 1.09 8.22 6.50
CA PHE A 59 0.71 9.60 6.18
C PHE A 59 1.77 10.60 6.61
N HIS A 60 2.08 11.53 5.70
CA HIS A 60 2.93 12.71 5.94
C HIS A 60 4.20 12.46 6.78
N PRO A 61 5.00 11.42 6.49
CA PRO A 61 6.12 11.01 7.34
C PRO A 61 7.19 12.09 7.52
N PHE A 62 7.26 13.06 6.61
CA PHE A 62 8.27 14.13 6.61
C PHE A 62 7.67 15.53 6.86
N GLN A 63 6.44 15.62 7.37
CA GLN A 63 5.80 16.91 7.65
C GLN A 63 6.48 17.69 8.78
N SER A 64 7.10 17.00 9.73
CA SER A 64 7.87 17.60 10.82
C SER A 64 9.06 16.71 11.17
N GLU A 65 10.08 17.28 11.82
CA GLU A 65 11.23 16.54 12.33
C GLU A 65 10.79 15.40 13.27
N MET A 66 9.80 15.67 14.13
CA MET A 66 9.24 14.67 15.05
C MET A 66 8.60 13.49 14.30
N HIS A 67 7.81 13.75 13.25
CA HIS A 67 7.19 12.70 12.44
C HIS A 67 8.24 11.89 11.67
N ALA A 68 9.28 12.56 11.13
CA ALA A 68 10.36 11.90 10.40
C ALA A 68 11.16 10.98 11.33
N LYS A 69 11.56 11.49 12.51
CA LYS A 69 12.29 10.72 13.53
C LYS A 69 11.50 9.50 13.99
N ARG A 70 10.20 9.67 14.27
CA ARG A 70 9.33 8.56 14.70
C ARG A 70 9.16 7.52 13.60
N THR A 71 8.91 7.95 12.37
CA THR A 71 8.79 7.05 11.20
C THR A 71 10.07 6.24 11.01
N TYR A 72 11.23 6.90 11.03
CA TYR A 72 12.53 6.26 10.89
C TYR A 72 12.80 5.24 12.00
N GLN A 73 12.60 5.63 13.26
CA GLN A 73 12.76 4.72 14.41
C GLN A 73 11.86 3.50 14.29
N ARG A 74 10.64 3.68 13.77
CA ARG A 74 9.72 2.56 13.63
C ARG A 74 10.11 1.64 12.49
N LEU A 75 10.55 2.17 11.35
CA LEU A 75 11.09 1.38 10.25
C LEU A 75 12.34 0.59 10.64
N LYS A 76 13.21 1.16 11.49
CA LYS A 76 14.41 0.49 12.02
C LYS A 76 14.08 -0.69 12.96
N GLN A 77 12.89 -0.70 13.55
CA GLN A 77 12.44 -1.72 14.52
C GLN A 77 11.60 -2.83 13.88
N LEU A 78 11.29 -2.74 12.59
CA LEU A 78 10.60 -3.77 11.82
C LEU A 78 11.63 -4.78 11.28
#